data_AF-A0A075B2B8-F1
#
_entry.id   AF-A0A075B2B8-F1
#
_cell.length_a   1.000
_cell.length_b   1.000
_cell.length_c   1.000
_cell.angle_alpha   90.00
_cell.angle_beta   90.00
_cell.angle_gamma   90.00
#
_symmetry.space_group_name_H-M   'P 1'
#
loop_
_entity.id
_entity.type
_entity.pdbx_description
1 polymer ?
#
loop_
_entity_poly.entity_id
_entity_poly.type
_entity_poly.pdbx_seq_one_letter_code
_entity_poly.pdbx_strand_id
1 'polypeptide(L)'
;FRFLSIKKIAIDNNGERIIVSFNNISQLAVLIARPDTNSKTLLLGYIQGPISKSKNDRCPDAVDFKFANHCDYGSLLCIVWSNGKLSFYPFLYKTETSAICI
;
A
#
# COMPACT_ATOMS: atom_id res chain seq x y z
N PHE A 1 2.62 2.00 -25.28
CA PHE A 1 2.73 2.02 -23.80
C PHE A 1 1.82 3.11 -23.27
N ARG A 2 0.78 2.78 -22.49
CA ARG A 2 -0.08 3.79 -21.86
C ARG A 2 0.60 4.19 -20.56
N PHE A 3 1.11 5.42 -20.47
CA PHE A 3 1.70 5.90 -19.23
C PHE A 3 0.62 6.00 -18.17
N LEU A 4 0.79 5.25 -17.09
CA LEU A 4 -0.08 5.31 -15.94
C LEU A 4 0.39 6.49 -15.09
N SER A 5 -0.39 7.56 -15.06
CA SER A 5 -0.07 8.70 -14.21
C SER A 5 -0.36 8.36 -12.75
N ILE A 6 0.58 8.72 -11.88
CA ILE A 6 0.41 8.59 -10.43
C ILE A 6 -0.76 9.47 -10.00
N LYS A 7 -1.69 8.90 -9.25
CA LYS A 7 -2.86 9.60 -8.69
C LYS A 7 -2.57 10.09 -7.28
N LYS A 8 -1.99 9.25 -6.43
CA LYS A 8 -1.67 9.58 -5.04
C LYS A 8 -0.52 8.74 -4.52
N ILE A 9 0.25 9.32 -3.61
CA ILE A 9 1.28 8.65 -2.83
C ILE A 9 0.97 8.83 -1.33
N ALA A 10 1.19 7.79 -0.54
CA ALA A 10 1.28 7.88 0.92
C ALA A 10 2.60 7.25 1.37
N ILE A 11 3.28 7.91 2.29
CA ILE A 11 4.55 7.46 2.86
C ILE A 11 4.31 7.25 4.35
N ASP A 12 4.86 6.19 4.92
CA ASP A 12 4.79 5.98 6.36
C ASP A 12 5.71 6.95 7.13
N ASN A 13 5.55 7.00 8.45
CA ASN A 13 6.26 7.96 9.29
C ASN A 13 7.79 7.80 9.25
N ASN A 14 8.27 6.59 8.94
CA ASN A 14 9.69 6.27 8.88
C ASN A 14 10.27 6.46 7.47
N GLY A 15 9.46 6.81 6.48
CA GLY A 15 9.91 7.00 5.10
C GLY A 15 10.26 5.70 4.37
N GLU A 16 10.00 4.54 4.97
CA GLU A 16 10.41 3.24 4.43
C GLU A 16 9.34 2.58 3.58
N ARG A 17 8.05 2.89 3.80
CA ARG A 17 6.93 2.27 3.07
C ARG A 17 6.21 3.32 2.25
N ILE A 18 6.04 3.03 0.97
CA ILE A 18 5.37 3.91 0.02
C ILE A 18 4.20 3.16 -0.61
N ILE A 19 3.02 3.76 -0.55
CA ILE A 19 1.82 3.29 -1.24
C ILE A 19 1.55 4.22 -2.41
N VAL A 20 1.41 3.65 -3.61
CA VAL A 20 1.16 4.43 -4.83
C VAL A 20 -0.14 3.96 -5.47
N SER A 21 -1.02 4.90 -5.78
CA SER A 21 -2.16 4.68 -6.66
C SER A 21 -1.90 5.30 -8.03
N PHE A 22 -2.44 4.66 -9.06
CA PHE A 22 -2.35 5.12 -10.44
C PHE A 22 -3.74 5.42 -10.99
N ASN A 23 -3.83 6.34 -11.94
CA ASN A 23 -5.06 6.58 -12.65
C ASN A 23 -5.46 5.33 -13.47
N ASN A 24 -6.74 4.98 -13.43
CA ASN A 24 -7.34 3.85 -14.14
C ASN A 24 -6.85 2.45 -13.68
N ILE A 25 -6.19 2.34 -12.53
CA ILE A 25 -5.82 1.07 -11.90
C ILE A 25 -6.42 1.02 -10.50
N SER A 26 -7.14 -0.06 -10.21
CA SER A 26 -7.80 -0.28 -8.91
C SER A 26 -6.83 -0.75 -7.82
N GLN A 27 -5.70 -1.33 -8.22
CA GLN A 27 -4.66 -1.83 -7.34
C GLN A 27 -3.73 -0.70 -6.86
N LEU A 28 -3.30 -0.82 -5.61
CA LEU A 28 -2.29 0.05 -5.01
C LEU A 28 -0.95 -0.67 -5.00
N ALA A 29 0.11 -0.06 -5.50
CA ALA A 29 1.46 -0.61 -5.39
C ALA A 29 2.02 -0.35 -3.99
N VAL A 30 2.64 -1.38 -3.42
CA VAL A 30 3.35 -1.32 -2.14
C VAL A 30 4.84 -1.39 -2.43
N LEU A 31 5.56 -0.37 -1.99
CA LEU A 31 6.97 -0.18 -2.24
C LEU A 31 7.72 -0.05 -0.90
N ILE A 32 8.96 -0.56 -0.86
CA ILE A 32 9.92 -0.24 0.20
C ILE A 32 10.97 0.73 -0.35
N ALA A 33 11.15 1.86 0.32
CA ALA A 33 12.34 2.68 0.14
C ALA A 33 13.46 2.13 1.04
N ARG A 34 14.57 1.71 0.44
CA ARG A 34 15.78 1.36 1.19
C ARG A 34 16.75 2.53 1.14
N PRO A 35 17.09 3.15 2.28
CA PRO A 35 17.99 4.29 2.33
C PRO A 35 19.48 3.92 2.18
N ASP A 36 19.82 2.70 1.73
CA ASP A 36 21.22 2.38 1.43
C ASP A 36 21.70 3.13 0.18
N THR A 37 23.02 3.24 0.03
CA THR A 37 23.72 4.15 -0.89
C THR A 37 23.37 3.99 -2.38
N ASN A 38 22.56 2.99 -2.75
CA ASN A 38 22.06 2.78 -4.11
C ASN A 38 20.58 3.17 -4.32
N SER A 39 19.88 3.71 -3.31
CA SER A 39 18.56 4.38 -3.42
C SER A 39 17.56 3.64 -4.33
N LYS A 40 17.44 2.31 -4.18
CA LYS A 40 16.48 1.52 -4.96
C LYS A 40 15.19 1.35 -4.18
N THR A 41 14.10 1.79 -4.78
CA THR A 41 12.75 1.45 -4.32
C THR A 41 12.40 0.05 -4.81
N LEU A 42 12.00 -0.84 -3.90
CA LEU A 42 11.61 -2.22 -4.22
C LEU A 42 10.09 -2.35 -4.23
N LEU A 43 9.52 -2.91 -5.30
CA LEU A 43 8.12 -3.33 -5.34
C LEU A 43 7.93 -4.60 -4.51
N LEU A 44 7.10 -4.53 -3.47
CA LEU A 44 6.71 -5.70 -2.69
C LEU A 44 5.50 -6.40 -3.28
N GLY A 45 4.56 -5.64 -3.84
CA GLY A 45 3.32 -6.22 -4.35
C GLY A 45 2.23 -5.19 -4.49
N TYR A 46 0.99 -5.70 -4.53
CA TYR A 46 -0.20 -4.88 -4.79
C TYR A 46 -1.30 -5.18 -3.78
N ILE A 47 -1.98 -4.13 -3.33
CA ILE A 47 -3.20 -4.23 -2.53
C ILE A 47 -4.39 -4.02 -3.45
N GLN A 48 -5.39 -4.89 -3.35
CA GLN A 48 -6.63 -4.82 -4.11
C GLN A 48 -7.82 -4.64 -3.16
N GLY A 49 -8.84 -3.93 -3.63
CA GLY A 49 -10.08 -3.78 -2.91
C GLY A 49 -10.74 -5.12 -2.59
N PRO A 50 -11.53 -5.22 -1.51
CA PRO A 50 -12.16 -6.46 -1.09
C PRO A 50 -13.05 -7.04 -2.19
N ILE A 51 -12.84 -8.31 -2.51
CA ILE A 51 -13.61 -9.04 -3.53
C ILE A 51 -15.08 -9.10 -3.08
N SER A 52 -15.98 -8.69 -3.97
CA SER A 52 -17.42 -8.88 -3.78
C SER A 52 -17.77 -10.36 -4.02
N LYS A 53 -18.79 -10.88 -3.33
CA LYS A 53 -19.24 -12.28 -3.47
C LYS A 53 -19.76 -12.61 -4.88
N SER A 54 -20.05 -11.59 -5.69
CA SER A 54 -20.47 -11.73 -7.09
C SER A 54 -19.26 -11.80 -8.02
N LYS A 55 -19.20 -12.82 -8.88
CA LYS A 55 -18.15 -12.99 -9.91
C LYS A 55 -18.09 -11.83 -10.93
N ASN A 56 -19.14 -11.01 -11.00
CA ASN A 56 -19.25 -9.92 -11.96
C ASN A 56 -18.94 -8.54 -11.35
N ASP A 57 -18.73 -8.46 -10.04
CA ASP A 57 -18.43 -7.20 -9.39
C ASP A 57 -16.93 -6.91 -9.46
N ARG A 58 -16.60 -5.76 -10.07
CA ARG A 58 -15.24 -5.22 -10.03
C ARG A 58 -14.86 -4.93 -8.59
N CYS A 59 -13.60 -5.21 -8.21
CA CYS A 59 -13.09 -4.80 -6.91
C CYS A 59 -13.19 -3.27 -6.76
N PRO A 60 -13.61 -2.76 -5.60
CA PRO A 60 -13.76 -1.33 -5.40
C PRO A 60 -12.40 -0.62 -5.52
N ASP A 61 -12.41 0.59 -6.06
CA ASP A 61 -11.22 1.42 -6.15
C ASP A 61 -10.93 2.06 -4.79
N ALA A 62 -9.65 2.31 -4.50
CA ALA A 62 -9.26 3.12 -3.35
C ALA A 62 -9.63 4.59 -3.59
N VAL A 63 -10.49 5.13 -2.72
CA VAL A 63 -10.88 6.54 -2.71
C VAL A 63 -9.84 7.36 -1.95
N ASP A 64 -9.46 6.88 -0.77
CA ASP A 64 -8.41 7.49 0.04
C ASP A 64 -7.59 6.41 0.78
N PHE A 65 -6.36 6.76 1.15
CA PHE A 65 -5.51 5.94 2.00
C PHE A 65 -4.45 6.79 2.69
N LYS A 66 -4.15 6.45 3.94
CA LYS A 66 -3.16 7.14 4.79
C LYS A 66 -2.57 6.16 5.82
N PHE A 67 -1.33 6.40 6.20
CA PHE A 67 -0.75 5.76 7.37
C PHE A 67 -1.24 6.44 8.65
N ALA A 68 -1.46 5.65 9.70
CA ALA A 68 -1.76 6.16 11.03
C ALA A 68 -0.50 6.75 11.69
N ASN A 69 -0.68 7.82 12.47
CA ASN A 69 0.43 8.56 13.08
C ASN A 69 0.97 7.95 14.39
N HIS A 70 0.31 6.92 14.94
CA HIS A 70 0.57 6.40 16.28
C HIS A 70 0.67 4.86 16.28
N CYS A 71 1.69 4.33 15.60
CA CYS A 71 2.04 2.91 15.66
C CYS A 71 3.51 2.75 16.02
N ASP A 72 3.79 2.20 17.21
CA ASP A 72 5.16 2.13 17.74
C ASP A 72 5.94 0.91 17.23
N TYR A 73 5.25 -0.11 16.71
CA TYR A 73 5.85 -1.39 16.27
C TYR A 73 5.79 -1.62 14.75
N GLY A 74 5.46 -0.57 13.99
CA GLY A 74 5.16 -0.72 12.56
C GLY A 74 4.43 0.47 11.98
N SER A 75 3.92 0.27 10.78
CA SER A 75 3.06 1.22 10.08
C SER A 75 1.69 0.62 9.86
N LEU A 76 0.62 1.34 10.17
CA LEU A 76 -0.75 0.90 9.90
C LEU A 76 -1.34 1.73 8.76
N LEU A 77 -1.56 1.10 7.62
CA LEU A 77 -2.23 1.73 6.49
C LEU A 77 -3.74 1.56 6.62
N CYS A 78 -4.48 2.66 6.59
CA CYS A 78 -5.93 2.66 6.43
C CYS A 78 -6.29 2.99 4.98
N ILE A 79 -7.24 2.25 4.41
CA ILE A 79 -7.74 2.46 3.04
C ILE A 79 -9.27 2.57 3.08
N VAL A 80 -9.78 3.61 2.41
CA VAL A 80 -11.21 3.83 2.16
C VAL A 80 -11.53 3.39 0.74
N TRP A 81 -12.42 2.41 0.60
CA TRP A 81 -12.84 1.86 -0.68
C TRP A 81 -14.10 2.56 -1.20
N SER A 82 -14.30 2.57 -2.53
CA SER A 82 -15.44 3.22 -3.18
C SER A 82 -16.80 2.62 -2.82
N ASN A 83 -16.84 1.41 -2.26
CA ASN A 83 -18.04 0.78 -1.73
C ASN A 83 -18.31 1.11 -0.25
N GLY A 84 -17.60 2.09 0.32
CA GLY A 84 -17.75 2.53 1.71
C GLY A 84 -17.07 1.63 2.75
N LYS A 85 -16.40 0.55 2.34
CA LYS A 85 -15.64 -0.30 3.27
C LYS A 85 -14.30 0.33 3.64
N LEU A 86 -13.82 -0.05 4.82
CA LEU A 86 -12.48 0.24 5.29
C LEU A 86 -11.63 -1.02 5.31
N SER A 87 -10.34 -0.89 5.08
CA SER A 87 -9.37 -1.96 5.33
C SER A 87 -8.12 -1.40 6.00
N PHE A 88 -7.56 -2.21 6.90
CA PHE A 88 -6.37 -1.88 7.65
C PHE A 88 -5.28 -2.90 7.34
N TYR A 89 -4.11 -2.42 6.94
CA TYR A 89 -2.95 -3.25 6.61
C TYR A 89 -1.80 -2.92 7.56
N PRO A 90 -1.53 -3.79 8.55
CA PRO A 90 -0.37 -3.62 9.41
C PRO A 90 0.91 -4.04 8.67
N PHE A 91 1.90 -3.16 8.69
CA PHE A 91 3.26 -3.44 8.27
C PHE A 91 4.12 -3.51 9.53
N LEU A 92 4.40 -4.73 9.98
CA LEU A 92 5.21 -4.95 11.18
C LEU A 92 6.69 -4.80 10.83
N TYR A 93 7.41 -4.06 11.67
CA TYR A 93 8.87 -4.09 11.63
C TYR A 93 9.34 -5.38 12.29
N LYS A 94 10.20 -6.14 11.61
CA LYS A 94 10.90 -7.23 12.27
C LYS A 94 11.98 -6.60 13.14
N THR A 95 11.92 -6.84 14.45
CA THR A 95 13.13 -6.77 15.29
C THR A 95 14.16 -7.72 14.69
N GLU A 96 15.41 -7.30 14.61
CA GLU A 96 16.52 -7.99 13.93
C GLU A 96 16.68 -9.46 14.36
N THR A 97 15.92 -10.38 13.76
CA THR A 97 16.24 -11.80 13.67
C THR A 97 15.33 -12.44 12.63
N SER A 98 15.90 -12.77 11.47
CA SER A 98 15.36 -13.66 10.44
C SER A 98 14.36 -13.05 9.43
N ALA A 99 14.95 -12.65 8.30
CA ALA A 99 14.28 -12.29 7.06
C ALA A 99 13.41 -13.44 6.52
N ILE A 100 12.14 -13.13 6.24
CA ILE A 100 11.27 -13.89 5.33
C ILE A 100 10.36 -12.84 4.69
N CYS A 101 10.42 -12.76 3.36
CA CYS A 101 9.48 -12.05 2.50
C CYS A 101 8.12 -12.74 2.53
N ILE A 102 7.04 -11.95 2.44
CA ILE A 102 5.77 -12.43 1.90
C ILE A 102 5.82 -12.19 0.40
#